data_AF-A0A7M1KLA5-F1
#
_entry.id   AF-A0A7M1KLA5-F1
#
_cell.length_a   1.000
_cell.length_b   1.000
_cell.length_c   1.000
_cell.angle_alpha   90.00
_cell.angle_beta   90.00
_cell.angle_gamma   90.00
#
_symmetry.space_group_name_H-M   'P 1'
#
loop_
_entity.id
_entity.type
_entity.pdbx_description
1 polymer ?
#
loop_
_entity_poly.entity_id
_entity_poly.type
_entity_poly.pdbx_seq_one_letter_code
_entity_poly.pdbx_strand_id
1 'polypeptide(L)'
;MNSCVRYLTVLALGLALAPLAQAQNLPGTYDTNNSPIHRANPNSMQGTQPNAPAVRGIQTGPTSPAPTVENGGIGNRYPTRNATPSRPSTDTKAPTYDANGNRR
;
A
#
# COMPACT_ATOMS: atom_id res chain seq x y z
N MET A 1 -59.92 -29.85 -26.52
CA MET A 1 -59.15 -29.86 -25.25
C MET A 1 -57.72 -29.33 -25.44
N ASN A 2 -57.48 -28.50 -26.46
CA ASN A 2 -56.13 -28.32 -27.01
C ASN A 2 -55.59 -26.93 -26.64
N SER A 3 -56.49 -25.98 -26.37
CA SER A 3 -56.17 -24.62 -25.97
C SER A 3 -55.64 -24.56 -24.54
N CYS A 4 -56.22 -25.34 -23.61
CA CYS A 4 -55.78 -25.39 -22.22
C CYS A 4 -54.32 -25.89 -22.11
N VAL A 5 -53.97 -26.94 -22.85
CA VAL A 5 -52.61 -27.49 -22.88
C VAL A 5 -51.60 -26.45 -23.41
N ARG A 6 -51.99 -25.66 -24.42
CA ARG A 6 -51.14 -24.59 -24.97
C ARG A 6 -50.86 -23.48 -23.96
N TYR A 7 -51.87 -23.05 -23.21
CA TYR A 7 -51.65 -22.05 -22.16
C TYR A 7 -50.75 -22.56 -21.03
N LEU A 8 -50.92 -23.83 -20.64
CA LEU A 8 -50.04 -24.47 -19.66
C LEU A 8 -48.58 -24.56 -20.15
N THR A 9 -48.36 -24.86 -21.43
CA THR A 9 -47.00 -24.89 -22.00
C THR A 9 -46.34 -23.52 -22.04
N VAL A 10 -47.08 -22.46 -22.37
CA VAL A 10 -46.55 -21.08 -22.37
C VAL A 10 -46.24 -20.61 -20.95
N LEU A 11 -47.09 -20.95 -19.99
CA LEU A 11 -46.88 -20.64 -18.58
C LEU A 11 -45.63 -21.36 -18.02
N ALA A 12 -45.50 -22.66 -18.29
CA ALA A 12 -44.36 -23.45 -17.86
C ALA A 12 -43.04 -22.96 -18.48
N LEU A 13 -43.07 -22.57 -19.75
CA LEU A 13 -41.92 -22.02 -20.45
C LEU A 13 -41.52 -20.64 -19.86
N GLY A 14 -42.49 -19.77 -19.56
CA GLY A 14 -42.24 -18.48 -18.92
C GLY A 14 -41.62 -18.62 -17.52
N LEU A 15 -42.11 -19.57 -16.72
CA LEU A 15 -41.54 -19.88 -15.39
C LEU A 15 -40.11 -20.46 -15.47
N ALA A 16 -39.83 -21.29 -16.48
CA ALA A 16 -38.51 -21.89 -16.67
C ALA A 16 -37.43 -20.90 -17.14
N LEU A 17 -37.82 -19.86 -17.89
CA LEU A 17 -36.91 -18.82 -18.42
C LEU A 17 -36.76 -17.60 -17.51
N ALA A 18 -37.66 -17.39 -16.55
CA ALA A 18 -37.59 -16.29 -15.58
C ALA A 18 -36.29 -16.19 -14.75
N PRO A 19 -35.63 -17.29 -14.30
CA PRO A 19 -34.48 -17.18 -13.41
C PRO A 19 -33.17 -16.82 -14.12
N LEU A 20 -33.09 -16.85 -15.46
CA LEU A 20 -31.87 -16.45 -16.19
C LEU A 20 -31.70 -14.93 -16.35
N ALA A 21 -32.70 -14.13 -15.99
CA ALA A 21 -32.70 -12.68 -16.23
C ALA A 21 -32.24 -11.85 -15.02
N GLN A 22 -31.58 -12.43 -14.02
CA GLN A 22 -31.20 -11.74 -12.79
C GLN A 22 -29.67 -11.67 -12.61
N ALA A 23 -28.98 -10.99 -13.51
CA ALA A 23 -27.72 -10.33 -13.16
C ALA A 23 -28.08 -9.02 -12.44
N GLN A 24 -28.46 -9.12 -11.16
CA GLN A 24 -28.72 -7.95 -10.32
C GLN A 24 -27.37 -7.30 -9.99
N ASN A 25 -26.99 -6.30 -10.76
CA ASN A 25 -26.02 -5.32 -10.28
C ASN A 25 -26.71 -4.60 -9.11
N LEU A 26 -26.35 -4.96 -7.88
CA LEU A 26 -26.82 -4.27 -6.68
C LEU A 26 -26.43 -2.80 -6.79
N PRO A 27 -27.37 -1.84 -6.66
CA PRO A 27 -27.02 -0.45 -6.47
C PRO A 27 -26.29 -0.35 -5.12
N GLY A 28 -24.98 -0.11 -5.13
CA GLY A 28 -24.19 0.01 -3.90
C GLY A 28 -22.82 -0.66 -3.92
N THR A 29 -22.53 -1.58 -4.83
CA THR A 29 -21.18 -2.15 -4.95
C THR A 29 -20.35 -1.34 -5.95
N TYR A 30 -20.01 -0.12 -5.54
CA TYR A 30 -19.05 0.69 -6.27
C TYR A 30 -17.65 0.22 -5.86
N ASP A 31 -16.92 -0.42 -6.78
CA ASP A 31 -15.46 -0.41 -6.66
C ASP A 31 -15.04 1.06 -6.51
N THR A 32 -14.27 1.40 -5.49
CA THR A 32 -13.77 2.75 -5.24
C THR A 32 -12.96 3.29 -6.44
N ASN A 33 -12.58 2.42 -7.38
CA ASN A 33 -11.92 2.77 -8.63
C ASN A 33 -12.86 3.18 -9.79
N ASN A 34 -14.18 3.18 -9.61
CA ASN A 34 -15.14 3.56 -10.66
C ASN A 34 -15.47 5.07 -10.66
N SER A 35 -14.42 5.91 -10.62
CA SER A 35 -14.55 7.35 -10.84
C SER A 35 -14.50 7.65 -12.35
N PRO A 36 -15.05 8.78 -12.85
CA PRO A 36 -14.96 9.18 -14.27
C PRO A 36 -13.52 9.24 -14.82
N ILE A 37 -12.53 9.32 -13.92
CA ILE A 37 -11.12 9.18 -14.24
C ILE A 37 -10.71 7.76 -13.86
N HIS A 38 -10.83 6.83 -14.80
CA HIS A 38 -10.42 5.45 -14.62
C HIS A 38 -8.89 5.34 -14.40
N ARG A 39 -8.47 4.65 -13.35
CA ARG A 39 -7.05 4.35 -13.11
C ARG A 39 -6.60 3.22 -14.04
N ALA A 40 -6.14 3.56 -15.25
CA ALA A 40 -5.57 2.59 -16.18
C ALA A 40 -4.31 1.87 -15.63
N ASN A 41 -3.64 2.48 -14.65
CA ASN A 41 -2.52 1.92 -13.92
C ASN A 41 -2.85 1.93 -12.41
N PRO A 42 -2.84 0.78 -11.72
CA PRO A 42 -3.09 0.68 -10.28
C PRO A 42 -2.21 1.59 -9.42
N ASN A 43 -1.01 1.95 -9.90
CA ASN A 43 -0.07 2.83 -9.21
C ASN A 43 -0.18 4.30 -9.63
N SER A 44 -0.96 4.64 -10.66
CA SER A 44 -1.14 6.04 -11.07
C SER A 44 -2.17 6.73 -10.19
N MET A 45 -1.80 7.84 -9.57
CA MET A 45 -2.75 8.69 -8.83
C MET A 45 -3.28 9.87 -9.66
N GLN A 46 -2.91 9.94 -10.94
CA GLN A 46 -3.31 11.02 -11.85
C GLN A 46 -4.84 11.14 -11.89
N GLY A 47 -5.35 12.32 -11.54
CA GLY A 47 -6.77 12.63 -11.53
C GLY A 47 -7.60 12.04 -10.37
N THR A 48 -7.00 11.21 -9.50
CA THR A 48 -7.59 10.79 -8.21
C THR A 48 -7.05 11.57 -7.02
N GLN A 49 -5.98 12.34 -7.20
CA GLN A 49 -5.45 13.15 -6.11
C GLN A 49 -6.40 14.33 -5.85
N PRO A 50 -6.83 14.56 -4.59
CA PRO A 50 -7.61 15.73 -4.23
C PRO A 50 -6.84 17.00 -4.63
N ASN A 51 -7.47 17.88 -5.41
CA ASN A 51 -6.90 19.18 -5.74
C ASN A 51 -7.04 20.19 -4.58
N ALA A 52 -7.86 19.86 -3.58
CA ALA A 52 -7.98 20.65 -2.37
C ALA A 52 -6.80 20.39 -1.42
N PRO A 53 -6.16 21.44 -0.87
CA PRO A 53 -5.17 21.28 0.18
C PRO A 53 -5.77 20.53 1.38
N ALA A 54 -4.99 19.66 2.02
CA ALA A 54 -5.41 18.98 3.23
C ALA A 54 -5.77 20.00 4.33
N VAL A 55 -6.97 19.91 4.88
CA VAL A 55 -7.40 20.75 6.01
C VAL A 55 -6.52 20.41 7.21
N ARG A 56 -5.63 21.32 7.59
CA ARG A 56 -4.77 21.16 8.77
C ARG A 56 -5.54 21.59 10.01
N GLY A 57 -5.84 20.64 10.90
CA GLY A 57 -6.25 20.94 12.27
C GLY A 57 -5.10 21.56 13.07
N ILE A 58 -5.36 21.90 14.34
CA ILE A 58 -4.33 22.40 15.26
C ILE A 58 -3.26 21.31 15.41
N GLN A 59 -2.03 21.58 14.95
CA GLN A 59 -0.91 20.66 15.12
C GLN A 59 -0.38 20.78 16.55
N THR A 60 -0.63 19.77 17.38
CA THR A 60 -0.13 19.70 18.77
C THR A 60 1.31 19.22 18.87
N GLY A 61 1.98 18.96 17.74
CA GLY A 61 3.35 18.47 17.70
C GLY A 61 3.95 18.45 16.29
N PRO A 62 5.24 18.09 16.17
CA PRO A 62 5.93 18.03 14.89
C PRO A 62 5.31 16.96 13.97
N THR A 63 5.15 17.33 12.68
CA THR A 63 4.69 16.38 11.66
C THR A 63 5.81 15.40 11.32
N SER A 64 5.51 14.09 11.33
CA SER A 64 6.48 13.08 10.90
C SER A 64 6.73 13.20 9.38
N PRO A 65 7.99 13.11 8.92
CA PRO A 65 8.30 13.09 7.49
C PRO A 65 7.57 11.94 6.80
N ALA A 66 7.13 12.18 5.56
CA ALA A 66 6.57 11.11 4.74
C ALA A 66 7.61 9.99 4.53
N PRO A 67 7.20 8.72 4.49
CA PRO A 67 8.11 7.62 4.18
C PRO A 67 8.63 7.80 2.75
N THR A 68 9.95 7.81 2.60
CA THR A 68 10.65 7.87 1.31
C THR A 68 11.66 6.72 1.20
N VAL A 69 12.34 6.61 0.06
CA VAL A 69 13.40 5.64 -0.10
C VAL A 69 14.64 6.08 0.70
N GLU A 70 14.97 7.37 0.67
CA GLU A 70 16.18 7.93 1.30
C GLU A 70 16.11 7.82 2.82
N ASN A 71 14.97 8.16 3.43
CA ASN A 71 14.75 7.93 4.86
C ASN A 71 14.39 6.46 5.18
N GLY A 72 14.12 5.67 4.13
CA GLY A 72 13.64 4.28 4.10
C GLY A 72 12.48 3.91 4.99
N GLY A 73 11.51 4.82 5.07
CA GLY A 73 10.14 4.42 5.34
C GLY A 73 9.55 3.51 4.25
N ILE A 74 10.11 3.49 3.03
CA ILE A 74 9.62 2.65 1.91
C ILE A 74 10.25 1.24 1.88
N GLY A 75 11.32 0.96 2.63
CA GLY A 75 11.93 -0.38 2.71
C GLY A 75 12.66 -0.87 1.45
N ASN A 76 12.51 -0.21 0.29
CA ASN A 76 13.16 -0.56 -0.97
C ASN A 76 14.61 -0.02 -1.10
N ARG A 77 15.28 0.28 0.02
CA ARG A 77 16.68 0.72 -0.03
C ARG A 77 17.57 -0.46 -0.41
N TYR A 78 18.58 -0.19 -1.24
CA TYR A 78 19.73 -1.09 -1.31
C TYR A 78 20.32 -1.27 0.10
N PRO A 79 20.89 -2.44 0.42
CA PRO A 79 21.58 -2.65 1.68
C PRO A 79 22.63 -1.54 1.85
N THR A 80 22.34 -0.56 2.69
CA THR A 80 23.37 0.38 3.11
C THR A 80 24.34 -0.47 3.91
N ARG A 81 25.60 -0.52 3.48
CA ARG A 81 26.67 -1.12 4.26
C ARG A 81 26.82 -0.27 5.52
N ASN A 82 25.94 -0.48 6.50
CA ASN A 82 26.03 0.04 7.87
C ASN A 82 27.13 -0.73 8.62
N ALA A 83 28.23 -1.04 7.94
CA ALA A 83 29.43 -1.45 8.62
C ALA A 83 29.93 -0.18 9.30
N THR A 84 29.75 -0.09 10.62
CA THR A 84 30.61 0.76 11.45
C THR A 84 32.03 0.59 10.92
N PRO A 85 32.72 1.65 10.48
CA PRO A 85 34.12 1.53 10.13
C PRO A 85 34.81 0.84 11.30
N SER A 86 35.29 -0.39 11.09
CA SER A 86 36.06 -1.08 12.10
C SER A 86 37.32 -0.25 12.25
N ARG A 87 37.36 0.61 13.27
CA ARG A 87 38.58 1.30 13.65
C ARG A 87 39.55 0.18 14.06
N PRO A 88 40.76 0.11 13.47
CA PRO A 88 41.75 -0.84 13.94
C PRO A 88 41.88 -0.67 15.46
N SER A 89 41.75 -1.77 16.20
CA SER A 89 42.01 -1.74 17.63
C SER A 89 43.46 -1.33 17.82
N THR A 90 43.69 -0.08 18.23
CA THR A 90 44.99 0.32 18.73
C THR A 90 45.09 -0.29 20.13
N ASP A 91 45.81 -1.40 20.25
CA ASP A 91 46.23 -1.87 21.57
C ASP A 91 47.07 -0.77 22.21
N THR A 92 46.52 -0.14 23.25
CA THR A 92 47.25 0.84 24.06
C THR A 92 48.32 0.09 24.85
N LYS A 93 49.50 -0.10 24.28
CA LYS A 93 50.65 -0.62 25.02
C LYS A 93 51.06 0.41 26.07
N ALA A 94 51.03 0.02 27.35
CA ALA A 94 51.55 0.87 28.41
C ALA A 94 53.05 1.17 28.16
N PRO A 95 53.49 2.41 28.42
CA PRO A 95 54.90 2.76 28.31
C PRO A 95 55.73 1.87 29.24
N THR A 96 56.83 1.33 28.72
CA THR A 96 57.78 0.56 29.53
C THR A 96 58.73 1.55 30.20
N TYR A 97 58.82 1.50 31.53
CA TYR A 97 59.76 2.30 32.30
C TYR A 97 60.98 1.45 32.67
N ASP A 98 62.16 2.06 32.66
CA ASP A 98 63.36 1.42 33.22
C ASP A 98 63.40 1.51 34.75
N ALA A 99 64.39 0.86 35.37
CA ALA A 99 64.56 0.85 36.82
C ALA A 99 64.77 2.25 37.42
N ASN A 100 65.07 3.25 36.59
CA ASN A 100 65.32 4.63 36.98
C ASN A 100 64.06 5.51 36.78
N GLY A 101 62.95 4.93 36.30
CA GLY A 101 61.69 5.62 36.04
C GLY A 101 61.64 6.36 34.71
N ASN A 102 62.61 6.15 33.82
CA ASN A 102 62.64 6.78 32.51
C ASN A 102 61.88 5.93 31.48
N ARG A 103 61.14 6.61 30.58
CA ARG A 103 60.39 5.96 29.50
C ARG A 103 61.37 5.38 28.47
N ARG A 104 61.28 4.08 28.19
CA ARG A 104 62.03 3.39 27.13
C ARG A 104 61.32 3.45 25.79
#